data_AF-A0AAE8HEM7-F1
#
_entry.id   AF-A0AAE8HEM7-F1
#
_cell.length_a   1.000
_cell.length_b   1.000
_cell.length_c   1.000
_cell.angle_alpha   90.00
_cell.angle_beta   90.00
_cell.angle_gamma   90.00
#
_symmetry.space_group_name_H-M   'P 1'
#
loop_
_entity.id
_entity.type
_entity.pdbx_description
1 polymer ?
#
loop_
_entity_poly.entity_id
_entity_poly.type
_entity_poly.pdbx_seq_one_letter_code
_entity_poly.pdbx_strand_id
1 'polypeptide(L)'
;MSEFSAETVPSRILSKAGLELLEWACIRVRRDQLLSETDYTQVQDSPLNDEQRIQVANYRRALRDVPQNVGDPFIVAWPEKPAFLK
;
A
#
# COMPACT_ATOMS: atom_id res chain seq x y z
N MET A 1 -8.79 28.56 -19.53
CA MET A 1 -7.79 27.67 -18.89
C MET A 1 -7.49 28.27 -17.53
N SER A 2 -8.19 27.79 -16.51
CA SER A 2 -8.19 28.35 -15.16
C SER A 2 -7.09 27.68 -14.35
N GLU A 3 -6.05 28.42 -14.00
CA GLU A 3 -5.01 27.99 -13.07
C GLU A 3 -5.65 27.82 -11.69
N PHE A 4 -5.88 26.56 -11.29
CA PHE A 4 -6.37 26.22 -9.96
C PHE A 4 -5.22 26.38 -8.97
N SER A 5 -5.01 27.63 -8.53
CA SER A 5 -3.99 27.98 -7.55
C SER A 5 -4.36 27.38 -6.18
N ALA A 6 -3.54 26.46 -5.72
CA ALA A 6 -3.77 25.61 -4.55
C ALA A 6 -3.55 26.31 -3.19
N GLU A 7 -4.07 27.53 -3.02
CA GLU A 7 -3.78 28.35 -1.82
C GLU A 7 -4.98 28.75 -0.96
N THR A 8 -6.20 28.28 -1.21
CA THR A 8 -7.30 28.55 -0.26
C THR A 8 -8.27 27.39 -0.11
N VAL A 9 -7.80 26.32 0.53
CA VAL A 9 -8.69 25.37 1.20
C VAL A 9 -8.91 25.89 2.63
N PRO A 10 -10.15 26.21 3.05
CA PRO A 10 -10.41 26.75 4.39
C PRO A 10 -9.99 25.74 5.46
N SER A 11 -9.24 26.20 6.46
CA SER A 11 -8.64 25.44 7.57
C SER A 11 -9.64 24.74 8.52
N ARG A 12 -10.93 24.68 8.16
CA ARG A 12 -12.00 24.05 8.94
C ARG A 12 -12.28 22.59 8.54
N ILE A 13 -11.60 22.02 7.55
CA ILE A 13 -11.91 20.67 7.00
C ILE A 13 -10.66 19.77 7.02
N LEU A 14 -10.13 19.43 8.21
CA LEU A 14 -8.91 18.61 8.46
C LEU A 14 -7.59 19.40 8.31
N SER A 15 -6.81 19.47 9.41
CA SER A 15 -5.44 20.00 9.39
C SER A 15 -4.52 19.08 8.59
N LYS A 16 -3.33 19.57 8.18
CA LYS A 16 -2.29 18.76 7.55
C LYS A 16 -2.00 17.46 8.33
N ALA A 17 -1.87 17.57 9.66
CA ALA A 17 -1.67 16.42 10.53
C ALA A 17 -2.85 15.42 10.50
N GLY A 18 -4.08 15.92 10.34
CA GLY A 18 -5.27 15.08 10.18
C GLY A 18 -5.29 14.33 8.84
N LEU A 19 -4.82 14.97 7.76
CA LEU A 19 -4.67 14.32 6.46
C LEU A 19 -3.57 13.25 6.48
N GLU A 20 -2.42 13.53 7.10
CA GLU A 20 -1.35 12.56 7.28
C GLU A 20 -1.81 11.33 8.06
N LEU A 21 -2.59 11.52 9.14
CA LEU A 21 -3.15 10.43 9.92
C LEU A 21 -4.11 9.56 9.09
N LEU A 22 -4.97 10.19 8.28
CA LEU A 22 -5.89 9.49 7.40
C LEU A 22 -5.14 8.69 6.34
N GLU A 23 -4.11 9.28 5.73
CA GLU A 23 -3.32 8.60 4.71
C GLU A 23 -2.56 7.40 5.28
N TRP A 24 -1.97 7.52 6.47
CA TRP A 24 -1.38 6.37 7.16
C TRP A 24 -2.40 5.26 7.46
N ALA A 25 -3.65 5.62 7.77
CA ALA A 25 -4.72 4.63 7.90
C ALA A 25 -5.04 3.95 6.56
N CYS A 26 -5.14 4.71 5.46
CA CYS A 26 -5.31 4.18 4.11
C CYS A 26 -4.18 3.24 3.70
N ILE A 27 -2.93 3.59 3.99
CA ILE A 27 -1.74 2.75 3.73
C ILE A 27 -1.85 1.42 4.47
N ARG A 28 -2.22 1.44 5.76
CA ARG A 28 -2.40 0.20 6.53
C ARG A 28 -3.49 -0.68 5.94
N VAL A 29 -4.64 -0.10 5.60
CA VAL A 29 -5.75 -0.82 4.96
C VAL A 29 -5.32 -1.44 3.63
N ARG A 30 -4.61 -0.67 2.79
CA ARG A 30 -4.11 -1.15 1.50
C ARG A 30 -3.10 -2.28 1.66
N ARG A 31 -2.17 -2.17 2.62
CA ARG A 31 -1.23 -3.25 2.92
C ARG A 31 -1.96 -4.52 3.32
N ASP A 32 -2.92 -4.40 4.24
CA ASP A 32 -3.66 -5.55 4.76
C ASP A 32 -4.51 -6.19 3.66
N GLN A 33 -5.09 -5.40 2.76
CA GLN A 33 -5.76 -5.90 1.56
C GLN A 33 -4.81 -6.69 0.65
N LEU A 34 -3.64 -6.14 0.30
CA LEU A 34 -2.68 -6.80 -0.59
C LEU A 34 -2.09 -8.09 0.03
N LEU A 35 -1.92 -8.10 1.36
CA LEU A 35 -1.55 -9.31 2.09
C LEU A 35 -2.70 -10.35 2.11
N SER A 36 -3.95 -9.91 2.26
CA SER A 36 -5.11 -10.80 2.22
C SER A 36 -5.30 -11.41 0.83
N GLU A 37 -5.14 -10.62 -0.24
CA GLU A 37 -5.22 -11.10 -1.63
C GLU A 37 -4.19 -12.20 -1.91
N THR A 38 -3.04 -12.15 -1.24
CA THR A 38 -1.96 -13.12 -1.43
C THR A 38 -1.94 -14.21 -0.36
N ASP A 39 -2.93 -14.29 0.53
CA ASP A 39 -2.90 -15.23 1.65
C ASP A 39 -3.09 -16.68 1.21
N TYR A 40 -3.92 -16.91 0.18
CA TYR A 40 -4.13 -18.23 -0.42
C TYR A 40 -2.84 -18.88 -0.93
N THR A 41 -1.83 -18.07 -1.28
CA THR A 41 -0.54 -18.54 -1.80
C THR A 41 0.36 -19.16 -0.73
N GLN A 42 0.05 -18.95 0.55
CA GLN A 42 0.86 -19.42 1.68
C GLN A 42 0.51 -20.87 2.08
N VAL A 43 -0.61 -21.39 1.57
CA VAL A 43 -1.05 -22.76 1.81
C VAL A 43 -0.26 -23.71 0.90
N GLN A 44 0.08 -24.89 1.40
CA GLN A 44 0.86 -25.90 0.66
C GLN A 44 0.15 -26.37 -0.63
N ASP A 45 -1.17 -26.31 -0.66
CA ASP A 45 -2.02 -26.69 -1.80
C ASP A 45 -2.19 -25.57 -2.85
N SER A 46 -1.45 -24.46 -2.70
CA SER A 46 -1.47 -23.39 -3.69
C SER A 46 -0.90 -23.87 -5.03
N PRO A 47 -1.51 -23.51 -6.18
CA PRO A 47 -1.08 -23.96 -7.51
C PRO A 47 0.21 -23.27 -8.01
N LEU A 48 1.07 -22.80 -7.10
CA LEU A 48 2.29 -22.07 -7.42
C LEU A 48 3.49 -23.00 -7.47
N ASN A 49 4.35 -22.80 -8.46
CA ASN A 49 5.66 -23.45 -8.52
C ASN A 49 6.65 -22.82 -7.52
N ASP A 50 7.82 -23.43 -7.34
CA ASP A 50 8.83 -22.98 -6.37
C ASP A 50 9.31 -21.54 -6.61
N GLU A 51 9.51 -21.15 -7.86
CA GLU A 51 9.92 -19.80 -8.24
C GLU A 51 8.85 -18.76 -7.90
N GLN A 52 7.59 -19.06 -8.20
CA GLN A 52 6.45 -18.21 -7.87
C GLN A 52 6.29 -18.08 -6.35
N ARG A 53 6.49 -19.15 -5.58
CA ARG A 53 6.47 -19.08 -4.10
C ARG A 53 7.53 -18.11 -3.58
N ILE A 54 8.74 -18.13 -4.13
CA ILE A 54 9.81 -17.19 -3.79
C ILE A 54 9.41 -15.75 -4.15
N GLN A 55 8.83 -15.54 -5.35
CA GLN A 55 8.37 -14.22 -5.79
C GLN A 55 7.28 -13.67 -4.87
N VAL A 56 6.31 -14.49 -4.46
CA VAL A 56 5.25 -14.06 -3.53
C VAL A 56 5.79 -13.82 -2.13
N ALA A 57 6.74 -14.63 -1.65
CA ALA A 57 7.40 -14.38 -0.37
C ALA A 57 8.12 -13.03 -0.35
N ASN A 58 8.87 -12.73 -1.43
CA ASN A 58 9.54 -11.44 -1.60
C ASN A 58 8.54 -10.28 -1.70
N TYR A 59 7.46 -10.44 -2.46
CA TYR A 59 6.39 -9.45 -2.58
C TYR A 59 5.71 -9.17 -1.22
N ARG A 60 5.33 -10.21 -0.48
CA ARG A 60 4.73 -10.09 0.86
C ARG A 60 5.69 -9.46 1.87
N ARG A 61 6.99 -9.71 1.75
CA ARG A 61 8.01 -9.03 2.56
C ARG A 61 8.09 -7.55 2.22
N ALA A 62 8.18 -7.21 0.94
CA ALA A 62 8.20 -5.82 0.49
C ALA A 62 6.95 -5.04 0.94
N LEU A 63 5.76 -5.66 0.92
CA LEU A 63 4.53 -5.06 1.46
C LEU A 63 4.60 -4.76 2.96
N ARG A 64 5.24 -5.61 3.75
CA ARG A 64 5.42 -5.41 5.20
C ARG A 64 6.49 -4.36 5.50
N ASP A 65 7.49 -4.27 4.64
CA ASP A 65 8.56 -3.28 4.75
C ASP A 65 8.11 -1.86 4.33
N VAL A 66 6.91 -1.71 3.77
CA VAL A 66 6.29 -0.40 3.49
C VAL A 66 6.19 0.43 4.79
N PRO A 67 6.66 1.69 4.79
CA PRO A 67 6.56 2.57 5.95
C PRO A 67 5.13 2.64 6.49
N GLN A 68 4.98 2.69 7.82
CA GLN A 68 3.67 2.65 8.48
C GLN A 68 3.27 3.98 9.13
N ASN A 69 4.26 4.77 9.59
CA ASN A 69 4.06 6.02 10.33
C ASN A 69 5.31 6.94 10.24
N VAL A 70 6.18 6.72 9.25
CA VAL A 70 7.48 7.42 9.15
C VAL A 70 7.66 7.93 7.72
N GLY A 71 8.01 9.21 7.59
CA GLY A 71 8.17 9.89 6.31
C GLY A 71 6.88 10.55 5.82
N ASP A 72 6.83 10.79 4.51
CA ASP A 72 5.67 11.41 3.86
C ASP A 72 4.72 10.29 3.34
N PRO A 73 3.49 10.22 3.86
CA PRO A 73 2.54 9.18 3.49
C PRO A 73 2.05 9.33 2.03
N PHE A 74 2.16 10.51 1.42
CA PHE A 74 1.67 10.76 0.05
C PHE A 74 2.64 10.26 -1.04
N ILE A 75 3.86 9.86 -0.68
CA ILE A 75 4.90 9.39 -1.62
C ILE A 75 5.25 7.91 -1.43
N VAL A 76 4.43 7.15 -0.71
CA VAL A 76 4.69 5.73 -0.42
C VAL A 76 4.69 4.92 -1.72
N ALA A 77 5.85 4.33 -2.01
CA ALA A 77 6.01 3.41 -3.14
C ALA A 77 5.54 2.01 -2.77
N TRP A 78 4.65 1.45 -3.59
CA TRP A 78 4.14 0.09 -3.45
C TRP A 78 4.93 -0.88 -4.34
N PRO A 79 5.24 -2.10 -3.86
CA PRO A 79 5.86 -3.11 -4.69
C PRO A 79 4.93 -3.50 -5.84
N GLU A 80 5.50 -3.84 -6.98
CA GLU A 80 4.74 -4.29 -8.14
C GLU A 80 4.19 -5.70 -7.91
N LYS A 81 2.89 -5.88 -8.16
CA LYS A 81 2.21 -7.17 -7.99
C LYS A 81 2.67 -8.13 -9.09
N PRO A 82 3.20 -9.32 -8.74
CA PRO A 82 3.57 -10.32 -9.73
C PRO A 82 2.40 -10.71 -10.66
N ALA A 83 2.65 -10.82 -11.97
CA ALA A 83 1.60 -10.98 -12.99
C ALA A 83 0.77 -12.27 -12.90
N PHE A 84 1.26 -13.30 -12.19
CA PHE A 84 0.53 -14.56 -11.99
C PHE A 84 -0.40 -14.52 -10.77
N LEU A 85 -0.34 -13.47 -9.94
CA LEU A 85 -1.26 -13.27 -8.84
C LEU A 85 -2.58 -12.69 -9.38
N LYS A 86 -3.68 -13.32 -8.97
CA LYS A 86 -5.04 -12.87 -9.31
C LYS A 86 -5.41 -11.61 -8.55
#